data_AF-A0A6I9RKE3-F1
#
_entry.id   AF-A0A6I9RKE3-F1
#
_cell.length_a   1.000
_cell.length_b   1.000
_cell.length_c   1.000
_cell.angle_alpha   90.00
_cell.angle_beta   90.00
_cell.angle_gamma   90.00
#
_symmetry.space_group_name_H-M   'P 1'
#
loop_
_entity.id
_entity.type
_entity.pdbx_description
1 polymer ?
#
loop_
_entity_poly.entity_id
_entity_poly.type
_entity_poly.pdbx_seq_one_letter_code
_entity_poly.pdbx_strand_id
1 'polypeptide(L)'
;MAASSVTQLTPGNHRYASLIPSLPTRPPSVLLLSSSGPLSSSPSSSSLSSSLASPRSLRVEFKTSWKRKPKPKALRVDCSAKEPLKVMISGAPASGKGTQCQMIVEKYGLVHISTGDLLRAEVSQGTEIGKKAKEYMDNGMLVPDDIVTDMVISRLSQRDVKEKGWLLDGFPRSPSQAQSLERIGIRPDIYIVLDVPDEILIDRCVGRRLDPATGKIYHLKYFPPETEEVSARLITRSDDTQEKVKSRLETHKRNAEAALPTYLDLLKRVDGNRPKEIIFEEIDSLLQQVYNAVNNKNLDEIKGKLVTNLKVTASNKDNWRGIPTRLNNIPHSKEIREYFYYDVLQATWKAVEDKRSRLKVEINIPELNPEMDVYRIGTLMELVRTLALSFADDGKRVKVCVQGSMGEGALAGMPLQLAGSRKILEFMDWGDHGAKGTFINIGSIGAREVDEQDDIFILVAPQNAVGNCIIDDLKAMTDAAGNRPVILVNPRLKDLPGSSGIMQTMGRDKRLEYAASFENCYCFRLLYYAGTQYPIMGALRMTYPYRYELFKRVDEPSGKEKYVVIATFPEKPTGDEINDAFQGKPRNKEKTTSGLWYLYGVEVRFGT
;
A
#
# COMPACT_ATOMS: atom_id res chain seq x y z
N MET A 1 41.18 -78.20 18.49
CA MET A 1 40.19 -77.66 17.54
C MET A 1 40.72 -76.27 17.18
N ALA A 2 41.38 -76.02 16.05
CA ALA A 2 40.97 -76.17 14.63
C ALA A 2 39.78 -75.24 14.29
N ALA A 3 39.82 -74.33 13.31
CA ALA A 3 40.90 -73.86 12.40
C ALA A 3 40.49 -72.49 11.76
N SER A 4 41.30 -71.67 11.05
CA SER A 4 42.73 -71.76 10.70
C SER A 4 43.37 -70.40 10.27
N SER A 5 44.71 -70.40 10.30
CA SER A 5 45.73 -69.77 9.40
C SER A 5 45.33 -69.21 8.00
N VAL A 6 46.07 -68.31 7.30
CA VAL A 6 47.35 -67.57 7.56
C VAL A 6 47.55 -66.39 6.57
N THR A 7 48.05 -65.27 7.11
CA THR A 7 49.06 -64.27 6.66
C THR A 7 49.48 -64.03 5.17
N GLN A 8 49.58 -62.72 4.82
CA GLN A 8 50.72 -62.00 4.15
C GLN A 8 50.90 -61.85 2.61
N LEU A 9 51.63 -60.75 2.28
CA LEU A 9 52.52 -60.46 1.13
C LEU A 9 52.01 -59.88 -0.22
N THR A 10 52.44 -58.63 -0.48
CA THR A 10 52.85 -58.03 -1.78
C THR A 10 54.16 -58.68 -2.30
N PRO A 11 54.60 -58.59 -3.60
CA PRO A 11 54.53 -57.40 -4.48
C PRO A 11 54.52 -57.63 -6.04
N GLY A 12 54.60 -56.54 -6.82
CA GLY A 12 55.69 -56.37 -7.81
C GLY A 12 55.55 -56.81 -9.29
N ASN A 13 55.24 -55.83 -10.15
CA ASN A 13 55.91 -55.49 -11.44
C ASN A 13 56.12 -56.46 -12.64
N HIS A 14 55.70 -55.94 -13.81
CA HIS A 14 56.35 -55.95 -15.15
C HIS A 14 56.66 -57.26 -15.92
N ARG A 15 56.29 -57.26 -17.22
CA ARG A 15 57.12 -57.45 -18.46
C ARG A 15 56.21 -57.78 -19.67
N TYR A 16 56.54 -57.53 -20.96
CA TYR A 16 57.71 -56.90 -21.59
C TYR A 16 57.36 -56.19 -22.94
N ALA A 17 58.40 -55.57 -23.54
CA ALA A 17 58.49 -54.79 -24.79
C ALA A 17 58.20 -55.59 -26.10
N SER A 18 58.32 -55.12 -27.35
CA SER A 18 59.18 -54.08 -28.00
C SER A 18 58.58 -53.65 -29.37
N LEU A 19 59.08 -52.71 -30.21
CA LEU A 19 60.22 -51.75 -30.22
C LEU A 19 59.87 -50.55 -31.17
N ILE A 20 60.84 -49.87 -31.82
CA ILE A 20 60.68 -48.75 -32.79
C ILE A 20 61.74 -48.82 -33.92
N PRO A 21 61.60 -48.10 -35.06
CA PRO A 21 62.07 -46.70 -35.23
C PRO A 21 61.04 -45.81 -36.02
N SER A 22 61.20 -44.52 -36.38
CA SER A 22 62.38 -43.65 -36.65
C SER A 22 62.14 -42.15 -36.28
N LEU A 23 62.73 -41.18 -37.01
CA LEU A 23 62.79 -39.70 -36.80
C LEU A 23 62.92 -38.97 -38.17
N PRO A 24 62.93 -37.61 -38.29
CA PRO A 24 62.73 -36.48 -37.34
C PRO A 24 61.45 -35.66 -37.73
N THR A 25 61.21 -34.33 -37.68
CA THR A 25 61.86 -33.01 -37.31
C THR A 25 60.68 -32.01 -37.05
N ARG A 26 60.64 -30.95 -36.19
CA ARG A 26 61.47 -29.77 -35.78
C ARG A 26 61.36 -28.52 -36.69
N PRO A 27 61.39 -27.25 -36.18
CA PRO A 27 61.41 -26.76 -34.77
C PRO A 27 60.41 -25.54 -34.52
N PRO A 28 60.59 -24.51 -33.63
CA PRO A 28 59.51 -24.11 -32.68
C PRO A 28 59.28 -22.57 -32.48
N SER A 29 58.68 -22.19 -31.34
CA SER A 29 58.25 -20.84 -30.92
C SER A 29 59.29 -19.99 -30.16
N VAL A 30 59.10 -18.65 -30.14
CA VAL A 30 59.72 -17.69 -29.18
C VAL A 30 58.75 -16.53 -28.84
N LEU A 31 58.89 -15.93 -27.65
CA LEU A 31 58.25 -14.68 -27.18
C LEU A 31 59.04 -13.44 -27.64
N LEU A 32 58.46 -12.22 -27.53
CA LEU A 32 59.16 -11.04 -26.96
C LEU A 32 58.27 -9.79 -26.77
N LEU A 33 58.73 -8.85 -25.95
CA LEU A 33 58.18 -7.50 -25.74
C LEU A 33 58.74 -6.51 -26.79
N SER A 34 58.07 -5.39 -27.04
CA SER A 34 58.51 -4.05 -26.56
C SER A 34 57.96 -2.82 -27.34
N SER A 35 57.77 -1.73 -26.56
CA SER A 35 57.98 -0.29 -26.87
C SER A 35 57.39 0.44 -28.10
N SER A 36 56.73 1.56 -27.79
CA SER A 36 56.76 2.90 -28.46
C SER A 36 56.21 3.11 -29.89
N GLY A 37 55.44 4.20 -30.06
CA GLY A 37 55.25 4.91 -31.34
C GLY A 37 56.36 5.96 -31.59
N PRO A 38 56.13 7.12 -32.27
CA PRO A 38 54.84 7.74 -32.59
C PRO A 38 54.74 8.39 -34.01
N LEU A 39 53.73 9.26 -34.19
CA LEU A 39 53.63 10.42 -35.11
C LEU A 39 53.37 10.25 -36.64
N SER A 40 52.15 10.68 -37.02
CA SER A 40 51.79 11.63 -38.09
C SER A 40 52.18 11.43 -39.57
N SER A 41 51.17 11.50 -40.45
CA SER A 41 51.12 12.53 -41.52
C SER A 41 49.72 12.64 -42.16
N SER A 42 49.47 13.77 -42.82
CA SER A 42 48.32 14.09 -43.70
C SER A 42 48.89 14.83 -44.94
N PRO A 43 48.18 15.08 -46.07
CA PRO A 43 47.16 16.16 -46.12
C PRO A 43 46.07 16.09 -47.24
N SER A 44 45.12 17.06 -47.21
CA SER A 44 44.44 17.74 -48.37
C SER A 44 43.59 16.96 -49.41
N SER A 45 42.52 17.50 -50.04
CA SER A 45 41.80 18.80 -49.91
C SER A 45 40.46 18.82 -50.69
N SER A 46 39.72 19.96 -50.59
CA SER A 46 38.63 20.49 -51.47
C SER A 46 37.18 19.99 -51.26
N SER A 47 36.10 20.80 -51.40
CA SER A 47 35.95 22.29 -51.40
C SER A 47 34.46 22.74 -51.34
N LEU A 48 34.19 24.02 -50.96
CA LEU A 48 32.96 24.85 -51.17
C LEU A 48 31.63 24.39 -50.46
N SER A 49 30.97 25.12 -49.54
CA SER A 49 30.30 26.47 -49.51
C SER A 49 28.86 26.49 -50.11
N SER A 50 27.80 27.16 -49.60
CA SER A 50 27.65 28.13 -48.48
C SER A 50 26.19 28.34 -47.98
N SER A 51 26.05 28.95 -46.79
CA SER A 51 25.01 29.93 -46.33
C SER A 51 23.49 29.61 -46.22
N LEU A 52 22.99 29.76 -44.98
CA LEU A 52 21.74 30.45 -44.53
C LEU A 52 20.36 30.14 -45.16
N ALA A 53 19.43 29.58 -44.36
CA ALA A 53 18.07 30.14 -44.13
C ALA A 53 17.21 29.34 -43.12
N SER A 54 16.19 30.02 -42.57
CA SER A 54 14.94 29.51 -41.97
C SER A 54 13.82 30.48 -42.42
N PRO A 55 12.50 30.17 -42.41
CA PRO A 55 11.81 29.19 -41.54
C PRO A 55 10.62 28.38 -42.13
N ARG A 56 10.09 27.44 -41.32
CA ARG A 56 8.68 26.96 -41.17
C ARG A 56 7.82 26.47 -42.36
N SER A 57 7.07 25.38 -42.06
CA SER A 57 5.82 24.88 -42.70
C SER A 57 6.00 24.12 -44.02
N LEU A 58 5.57 22.85 -44.14
CA LEU A 58 4.16 22.40 -44.12
C LEU A 58 3.97 20.96 -43.59
N ARG A 59 2.70 20.56 -43.36
CA ARG A 59 2.30 19.17 -43.07
C ARG A 59 2.06 18.37 -44.35
N VAL A 60 2.45 17.09 -44.35
CA VAL A 60 1.70 16.00 -45.02
C VAL A 60 1.67 14.80 -44.06
N GLU A 61 0.54 14.10 -43.98
CA GLU A 61 0.39 12.92 -43.12
C GLU A 61 0.96 11.65 -43.78
N PHE A 62 1.59 10.77 -43.00
CA PHE A 62 1.72 9.36 -43.36
C PHE A 62 1.09 8.46 -42.30
N LYS A 63 -0.02 7.81 -42.69
CA LYS A 63 -0.71 6.82 -41.85
C LYS A 63 0.10 5.52 -41.82
N THR A 64 0.54 5.10 -40.63
CA THR A 64 0.96 3.70 -40.41
C THR A 64 0.12 3.10 -39.27
N SER A 65 -0.55 1.98 -39.55
CA SER A 65 -1.42 1.34 -38.56
C SER A 65 -0.61 0.40 -37.66
N TRP A 66 -0.57 0.70 -36.36
CA TRP A 66 0.04 -0.17 -35.36
C TRP A 66 -1.05 -0.69 -34.40
N LYS A 67 -1.20 -2.02 -34.33
CA LYS A 67 -2.19 -2.67 -33.46
C LYS A 67 -1.88 -2.38 -31.98
N ARG A 68 -2.74 -1.59 -31.31
CA ARG A 68 -2.64 -1.36 -29.87
C ARG A 68 -2.86 -2.67 -29.10
N LYS A 69 -1.84 -3.15 -28.38
CA LYS A 69 -2.00 -4.13 -27.30
C LYS A 69 -2.72 -3.46 -26.11
N PRO A 70 -3.54 -4.19 -25.32
CA PRO A 70 -4.18 -3.64 -24.14
C PRO A 70 -3.15 -3.31 -23.04
N LYS A 71 -3.41 -2.27 -22.25
CA LYS A 71 -2.57 -1.90 -21.09
C LYS A 71 -2.85 -2.85 -19.92
N PRO A 72 -1.83 -3.40 -19.22
CA PRO A 72 -2.02 -3.86 -17.86
C PRO A 72 -2.37 -2.66 -16.96
N LYS A 73 -3.24 -2.86 -15.97
CA LYS A 73 -3.69 -1.81 -15.05
C LYS A 73 -2.66 -1.67 -13.92
N ALA A 74 -2.10 -0.49 -13.73
CA ALA A 74 -1.38 -0.16 -12.49
C ALA A 74 -2.36 -0.16 -11.31
N LEU A 75 -1.90 -0.57 -10.12
CA LEU A 75 -2.67 -0.32 -8.90
C LEU A 75 -2.63 1.18 -8.59
N ARG A 76 -3.81 1.74 -8.36
CA ARG A 76 -4.01 3.01 -7.67
C ARG A 76 -4.14 2.80 -6.17
N VAL A 77 -3.64 3.75 -5.39
CA VAL A 77 -3.81 3.88 -3.94
C VAL A 77 -3.89 5.38 -3.64
N ASP A 78 -5.11 5.88 -3.59
CA ASP A 78 -5.43 7.27 -3.29
C ASP A 78 -5.57 7.44 -1.77
N CYS A 79 -4.65 8.19 -1.15
CA CYS A 79 -4.65 8.41 0.30
C CYS A 79 -5.67 9.47 0.77
N SER A 80 -6.50 10.02 -0.13
CA SER A 80 -7.71 10.78 0.24
C SER A 80 -8.99 10.01 -0.11
N ALA A 81 -9.03 8.73 0.29
CA ALA A 81 -10.19 7.85 0.12
C ALA A 81 -11.41 8.29 0.95
N LYS A 82 -12.08 9.36 0.51
CA LYS A 82 -13.52 9.54 0.74
C LYS A 82 -14.22 8.25 0.30
N GLU A 83 -15.10 7.69 1.13
CA GLU A 83 -15.92 6.56 0.66
C GLU A 83 -16.68 7.00 -0.61
N PRO A 84 -16.52 6.28 -1.73
CA PRO A 84 -17.14 6.69 -2.97
C PRO A 84 -18.64 6.41 -2.93
N LEU A 85 -19.42 7.32 -3.51
CA LEU A 85 -20.86 7.39 -3.32
C LEU A 85 -21.59 6.12 -3.80
N LYS A 86 -22.42 5.54 -2.93
CA LYS A 86 -23.17 4.30 -3.15
C LYS A 86 -24.65 4.62 -3.34
N VAL A 87 -25.10 4.76 -4.58
CA VAL A 87 -26.47 5.17 -4.92
C VAL A 87 -27.29 3.94 -5.34
N MET A 88 -28.48 3.80 -4.77
CA MET A 88 -29.48 2.84 -5.25
C MET A 88 -30.65 3.61 -5.87
N ILE A 89 -31.14 3.19 -7.03
CA ILE A 89 -32.31 3.79 -7.68
C ILE A 89 -33.30 2.73 -8.16
N SER A 90 -34.57 2.92 -7.81
CA SER A 90 -35.68 2.13 -8.31
C SER A 90 -36.85 3.02 -8.76
N GLY A 91 -37.88 2.37 -9.27
CA GLY A 91 -39.00 3.01 -9.96
C GLY A 91 -39.48 2.15 -11.12
N ALA A 92 -40.75 2.33 -11.46
CA ALA A 92 -41.49 1.49 -12.39
C ALA A 92 -40.87 1.39 -13.81
N PRO A 93 -41.28 0.41 -14.63
CA PRO A 93 -41.00 0.42 -16.06
C PRO A 93 -41.42 1.77 -16.68
N ALA A 94 -40.55 2.39 -17.48
CA ALA A 94 -40.76 3.73 -18.08
C ALA A 94 -40.89 4.94 -17.11
N SER A 95 -40.54 4.80 -15.82
CA SER A 95 -40.42 5.93 -14.86
C SER A 95 -39.41 7.02 -15.24
N GLY A 96 -38.48 6.74 -16.16
CA GLY A 96 -37.38 7.64 -16.54
C GLY A 96 -36.04 7.33 -15.86
N LYS A 97 -35.97 6.33 -14.98
CA LYS A 97 -34.76 6.02 -14.18
C LYS A 97 -33.48 5.91 -15.01
N GLY A 98 -33.47 5.23 -16.16
CA GLY A 98 -32.27 5.06 -16.99
C GLY A 98 -31.68 6.39 -17.49
N THR A 99 -32.52 7.39 -17.75
CA THR A 99 -32.07 8.75 -18.12
C THR A 99 -31.40 9.44 -16.93
N GLN A 100 -32.01 9.35 -15.75
CA GLN A 100 -31.41 9.86 -14.51
C GLN A 100 -30.11 9.13 -14.17
N CYS A 101 -30.06 7.80 -14.36
CA CYS A 101 -28.84 7.01 -14.17
C CYS A 101 -27.69 7.52 -15.04
N GLN A 102 -27.94 7.80 -16.32
CA GLN A 102 -26.93 8.35 -17.22
C GLN A 102 -26.41 9.71 -16.72
N MET A 103 -27.29 10.63 -16.33
CA MET A 103 -26.91 11.96 -15.85
C MET A 103 -26.15 11.91 -14.52
N ILE A 104 -26.53 11.01 -13.59
CA ILE A 104 -25.80 10.76 -12.35
C ILE A 104 -24.39 10.21 -12.65
N VAL A 105 -24.28 9.24 -13.55
CA VAL A 105 -23.00 8.60 -13.91
C VAL A 105 -22.06 9.59 -14.62
N GLU A 106 -22.60 10.45 -15.48
CA GLU A 106 -21.84 11.49 -16.18
C GLU A 106 -21.31 12.57 -15.22
N LYS A 107 -22.11 12.99 -14.23
CA LYS A 107 -21.70 14.01 -13.24
C LYS A 107 -20.82 13.49 -12.11
N TYR A 108 -21.12 12.30 -11.57
CA TYR A 108 -20.47 11.74 -10.38
C TYR A 108 -19.44 10.63 -10.67
N GLY A 109 -19.34 10.15 -11.92
CA GLY A 109 -18.33 9.17 -12.35
C GLY A 109 -18.54 7.73 -11.85
N LEU A 110 -19.69 7.45 -11.22
CA LEU A 110 -20.03 6.16 -10.60
C LEU A 110 -20.13 5.02 -11.62
N VAL A 111 -19.97 3.78 -11.18
CA VAL A 111 -20.23 2.61 -12.03
C VAL A 111 -21.73 2.28 -12.06
N HIS A 112 -22.37 2.40 -13.22
CA HIS A 112 -23.74 1.93 -13.43
C HIS A 112 -23.81 0.40 -13.40
N ILE A 113 -24.73 -0.13 -12.59
CA ILE A 113 -25.00 -1.56 -12.46
C ILE A 113 -26.51 -1.76 -12.63
N SER A 114 -26.94 -1.92 -13.89
CA SER A 114 -28.33 -2.26 -14.23
C SER A 114 -28.49 -3.77 -14.35
N THR A 115 -29.33 -4.36 -13.49
CA THR A 115 -29.72 -5.78 -13.62
C THR A 115 -30.38 -6.08 -14.96
N GLY A 116 -31.14 -5.12 -15.48
CA GLY A 116 -31.83 -5.26 -16.76
C GLY A 116 -30.89 -5.26 -17.97
N ASP A 117 -29.72 -4.64 -17.87
CA ASP A 117 -28.71 -4.62 -18.94
C ASP A 117 -27.74 -5.80 -18.80
N LEU A 118 -27.35 -6.17 -17.57
CA LEU A 118 -26.56 -7.39 -17.32
C LEU A 118 -27.29 -8.65 -17.84
N LEU A 119 -28.56 -8.85 -17.48
CA LEU A 119 -29.34 -9.99 -17.97
C LEU A 119 -29.49 -9.98 -19.51
N ARG A 120 -29.68 -8.80 -20.13
CA ARG A 120 -29.72 -8.68 -21.59
C ARG A 120 -28.37 -8.99 -22.24
N ALA A 121 -27.26 -8.62 -21.61
CA ALA A 121 -25.92 -8.97 -22.09
C ALA A 121 -25.70 -10.49 -22.06
N GLU A 122 -26.06 -11.16 -20.98
CA GLU A 122 -26.00 -12.63 -20.87
C GLU A 122 -26.87 -13.32 -21.93
N VAL A 123 -28.12 -12.86 -22.11
CA VAL A 123 -29.04 -13.35 -23.17
C VAL A 123 -28.43 -13.17 -24.56
N SER A 124 -27.82 -12.01 -24.86
CA SER A 124 -27.22 -11.72 -26.17
C SER A 124 -25.94 -12.51 -26.45
N GLN A 125 -25.21 -12.90 -25.40
CA GLN A 125 -24.01 -13.76 -25.49
C GLN A 125 -24.37 -15.25 -25.52
N GLY A 126 -25.63 -15.62 -25.28
CA GLY A 126 -26.11 -17.01 -25.32
C GLY A 126 -25.58 -17.89 -24.19
N THR A 127 -25.22 -17.30 -23.04
CA THR A 127 -24.68 -18.05 -21.88
C THR A 127 -25.75 -18.95 -21.24
N GLU A 128 -25.37 -19.93 -20.44
CA GLU A 128 -26.34 -20.78 -19.72
C GLU A 128 -27.21 -20.00 -18.72
N ILE A 129 -26.69 -18.90 -18.18
CA ILE A 129 -27.47 -17.95 -17.37
C ILE A 129 -28.43 -17.17 -18.29
N GLY A 130 -27.94 -16.65 -19.42
CA GLY A 130 -28.74 -15.93 -20.40
C GLY A 130 -29.90 -16.74 -20.96
N LYS A 131 -29.66 -18.01 -21.34
CA LYS A 131 -30.70 -18.94 -21.83
C LYS A 131 -31.85 -19.08 -20.82
N LYS A 132 -31.53 -19.32 -19.55
CA LYS A 132 -32.52 -19.44 -18.47
C LYS A 132 -33.21 -18.10 -18.21
N ALA A 133 -32.46 -17.00 -18.10
CA ALA A 133 -33.01 -15.67 -17.85
C ALA A 133 -34.00 -15.22 -18.93
N LYS A 134 -33.74 -15.58 -20.20
CA LYS A 134 -34.61 -15.25 -21.34
C LYS A 134 -36.05 -15.73 -21.13
N GLU A 135 -36.24 -16.96 -20.66
CA GLU A 135 -37.57 -17.56 -20.46
C GLU A 135 -38.43 -16.78 -19.46
N TYR A 136 -37.85 -16.36 -18.33
CA TYR A 136 -38.53 -15.50 -17.37
C TYR A 136 -38.82 -14.12 -17.97
N MET A 137 -37.84 -13.53 -18.68
CA MET A 137 -37.94 -12.19 -19.24
C MET A 137 -38.99 -12.06 -20.35
N ASP A 138 -39.07 -12.99 -21.30
CA ASP A 138 -40.04 -12.97 -22.41
C ASP A 138 -41.49 -13.12 -21.89
N ASN A 139 -41.67 -13.89 -20.80
CA ASN A 139 -42.92 -14.05 -20.05
C ASN A 139 -43.21 -12.90 -19.06
N GLY A 140 -42.31 -11.92 -18.92
CA GLY A 140 -42.47 -10.78 -18.00
C GLY A 140 -42.26 -11.08 -16.51
N MET A 141 -41.84 -12.31 -16.18
CA MET A 141 -41.52 -12.76 -14.82
C MET A 141 -40.16 -12.22 -14.34
N LEU A 142 -39.90 -12.32 -13.03
CA LEU A 142 -38.57 -12.08 -12.48
C LEU A 142 -37.70 -13.34 -12.62
N VAL A 143 -36.43 -13.14 -12.98
CA VAL A 143 -35.38 -14.19 -12.93
C VAL A 143 -35.13 -14.55 -11.44
N PRO A 144 -34.92 -15.84 -11.09
CA PRO A 144 -34.71 -16.26 -9.70
C PRO A 144 -33.65 -15.46 -8.93
N ASP A 145 -33.98 -15.14 -7.69
CA ASP A 145 -33.25 -14.16 -6.87
C ASP A 145 -31.76 -14.48 -6.70
N ASP A 146 -31.40 -15.74 -6.49
CA ASP A 146 -30.01 -16.16 -6.28
C ASP A 146 -29.13 -15.85 -7.50
N ILE A 147 -29.64 -16.14 -8.70
CA ILE A 147 -28.95 -15.90 -9.98
C ILE A 147 -28.69 -14.39 -10.18
N VAL A 148 -29.68 -13.56 -9.87
CA VAL A 148 -29.55 -12.10 -9.99
C VAL A 148 -28.61 -11.55 -8.90
N THR A 149 -28.69 -12.10 -7.69
CA THR A 149 -27.90 -11.70 -6.52
C THR A 149 -26.41 -12.00 -6.73
N ASP A 150 -26.05 -13.22 -7.13
CA ASP A 150 -24.65 -13.60 -7.40
C ASP A 150 -24.05 -12.76 -8.54
N MET A 151 -24.82 -12.53 -9.61
CA MET A 151 -24.41 -11.67 -10.73
C MET A 151 -24.14 -10.22 -10.29
N VAL A 152 -24.98 -9.67 -9.41
CA VAL A 152 -24.83 -8.31 -8.86
C VAL A 152 -23.67 -8.23 -7.88
N ILE A 153 -23.52 -9.18 -6.95
CA ILE A 153 -22.39 -9.26 -6.01
C ILE A 153 -21.07 -9.40 -6.78
N SER A 154 -21.02 -10.28 -7.78
CA SER A 154 -19.87 -10.43 -8.67
C SER A 154 -19.49 -9.12 -9.33
N ARG A 155 -20.45 -8.35 -9.86
CA ARG A 155 -20.19 -7.03 -10.46
C ARG A 155 -19.71 -6.00 -9.43
N LEU A 156 -20.33 -5.95 -8.25
CA LEU A 156 -19.99 -5.05 -7.14
C LEU A 156 -18.61 -5.35 -6.53
N SER A 157 -18.16 -6.62 -6.59
CA SER A 157 -16.87 -7.04 -6.05
C SER A 157 -15.66 -6.46 -6.80
N GLN A 158 -15.88 -5.97 -8.03
CA GLN A 158 -14.82 -5.55 -8.95
C GLN A 158 -14.14 -4.25 -8.51
N ARG A 159 -12.87 -4.11 -8.90
CA ARG A 159 -12.01 -2.99 -8.49
C ARG A 159 -12.57 -1.62 -8.90
N ASP A 160 -13.12 -1.51 -10.12
CA ASP A 160 -13.63 -0.25 -10.64
C ASP A 160 -14.83 0.28 -9.85
N VAL A 161 -15.68 -0.61 -9.36
CA VAL A 161 -16.79 -0.29 -8.45
C VAL A 161 -16.28 0.13 -7.07
N LYS A 162 -15.27 -0.56 -6.53
CA LYS A 162 -14.70 -0.24 -5.22
C LYS A 162 -13.94 1.09 -5.20
N GLU A 163 -13.35 1.49 -6.32
CA GLU A 163 -12.65 2.77 -6.48
C GLU A 163 -13.59 3.96 -6.76
N LYS A 164 -14.68 3.74 -7.51
CA LYS A 164 -15.54 4.83 -8.01
C LYS A 164 -16.92 4.91 -7.37
N GLY A 165 -17.32 3.91 -6.59
CA GLY A 165 -18.70 3.77 -6.12
C GLY A 165 -19.60 3.23 -7.22
N TRP A 166 -20.87 3.04 -6.86
CA TRP A 166 -21.84 2.36 -7.71
C TRP A 166 -23.19 3.05 -7.76
N LEU A 167 -23.88 2.84 -8.87
CA LEU A 167 -25.29 3.14 -9.06
C LEU A 167 -26.03 1.85 -9.39
N LEU A 168 -26.73 1.27 -8.41
CA LEU A 168 -27.59 0.09 -8.60
C LEU A 168 -28.93 0.51 -9.20
N ASP A 169 -29.20 0.10 -10.43
CA ASP A 169 -30.43 0.40 -11.17
C ASP A 169 -31.35 -0.84 -11.15
N GLY A 170 -32.47 -0.71 -10.44
CA GLY A 170 -33.48 -1.74 -10.34
C GLY A 170 -33.00 -3.02 -9.63
N PHE A 171 -32.23 -2.87 -8.56
CA PHE A 171 -31.93 -3.94 -7.59
C PHE A 171 -31.80 -3.32 -6.19
N PRO A 172 -32.34 -3.95 -5.13
CA PRO A 172 -33.12 -5.19 -5.13
C PRO A 172 -34.55 -4.99 -5.69
N ARG A 173 -35.20 -6.11 -6.04
CA ARG A 173 -36.62 -6.19 -6.47
C ARG A 173 -37.43 -7.16 -5.63
N SER A 174 -36.89 -7.67 -4.53
CA SER A 174 -37.55 -8.57 -3.60
C SER A 174 -36.96 -8.42 -2.19
N PRO A 175 -37.67 -8.84 -1.12
CA PRO A 175 -37.13 -8.83 0.24
C PRO A 175 -35.89 -9.72 0.38
N SER A 176 -35.85 -10.85 -0.34
CA SER A 176 -34.74 -11.80 -0.38
C SER A 176 -33.47 -11.16 -0.95
N GLN A 177 -33.58 -10.47 -2.09
CA GLN A 177 -32.45 -9.72 -2.67
C GLN A 177 -31.92 -8.63 -1.72
N ALA A 178 -32.83 -7.89 -1.05
CA ALA A 178 -32.47 -6.86 -0.08
C ALA A 178 -31.74 -7.43 1.15
N GLN A 179 -32.26 -8.52 1.73
CA GLN A 179 -31.61 -9.22 2.84
C GLN A 179 -30.24 -9.77 2.46
N SER A 180 -30.07 -10.30 1.25
CA SER A 180 -28.77 -10.83 0.80
C SER A 180 -27.69 -9.74 0.70
N LEU A 181 -28.05 -8.50 0.30
CA LEU A 181 -27.13 -7.36 0.37
C LEU A 181 -26.73 -7.02 1.82
N GLU A 182 -27.71 -6.90 2.72
CA GLU A 182 -27.49 -6.57 4.13
C GLU A 182 -26.62 -7.63 4.84
N ARG A 183 -26.87 -8.93 4.62
CA ARG A 183 -26.07 -10.03 5.16
C ARG A 183 -24.60 -9.99 4.75
N ILE A 184 -24.29 -9.35 3.62
CA ILE A 184 -22.94 -9.24 3.04
C ILE A 184 -22.32 -7.85 3.36
N GLY A 185 -23.06 -6.97 4.05
CA GLY A 185 -22.61 -5.63 4.44
C GLY A 185 -22.60 -4.61 3.30
N ILE A 186 -23.34 -4.87 2.21
CA ILE A 186 -23.43 -3.95 1.06
C ILE A 186 -24.67 -3.07 1.22
N ARG A 187 -24.48 -1.84 1.70
CA ARG A 187 -25.56 -0.87 1.94
C ARG A 187 -25.34 0.43 1.13
N PRO A 188 -26.39 1.02 0.53
CA PRO A 188 -26.26 2.33 -0.12
C PRO A 188 -26.12 3.47 0.89
N ASP A 189 -25.71 4.66 0.43
CA ASP A 189 -25.79 5.92 1.19
C ASP A 189 -27.17 6.59 1.01
N ILE A 190 -27.86 6.29 -0.09
CA ILE A 190 -29.18 6.82 -0.45
C ILE A 190 -29.93 5.83 -1.35
N TYR A 191 -31.25 5.70 -1.12
CA TYR A 191 -32.15 4.95 -1.99
C TYR A 191 -33.21 5.86 -2.60
N ILE A 192 -33.10 6.10 -3.91
CA ILE A 192 -34.00 6.98 -4.67
C ILE A 192 -35.11 6.14 -5.32
N VAL A 193 -36.36 6.57 -5.15
CA VAL A 193 -37.53 6.01 -5.84
C VAL A 193 -38.14 7.09 -6.73
N LEU A 194 -38.16 6.84 -8.04
CA LEU A 194 -38.94 7.64 -8.97
C LEU A 194 -40.41 7.22 -8.94
N ASP A 195 -41.25 8.09 -8.39
CA ASP A 195 -42.69 7.91 -8.28
C ASP A 195 -43.40 8.56 -9.48
N VAL A 196 -44.30 7.85 -10.15
CA VAL A 196 -45.00 8.29 -11.37
C VAL A 196 -46.36 7.59 -11.47
N PRO A 197 -47.47 8.29 -11.80
CA PRO A 197 -48.78 7.67 -11.99
C PRO A 197 -48.80 6.58 -13.09
N ASP A 198 -49.49 5.47 -12.81
CA ASP A 198 -49.62 4.28 -13.67
C ASP A 198 -50.03 4.60 -15.11
N GLU A 199 -50.99 5.52 -15.27
CA GLU A 199 -51.51 5.97 -16.57
C GLU A 199 -50.40 6.54 -17.47
N ILE A 200 -49.52 7.34 -16.86
CA ILE A 200 -48.39 8.01 -17.51
C ILE A 200 -47.26 7.00 -17.77
N LEU A 201 -47.06 6.03 -16.86
CA LEU A 201 -46.11 4.94 -17.07
C LEU A 201 -46.52 4.05 -18.25
N ILE A 202 -47.81 3.76 -18.41
CA ILE A 202 -48.35 2.96 -19.53
C ILE A 202 -48.16 3.70 -20.86
N ASP A 203 -48.52 4.99 -20.95
CA ASP A 203 -48.25 5.85 -22.12
C ASP A 203 -46.76 5.85 -22.48
N ARG A 204 -45.88 6.14 -21.51
CA ARG A 204 -44.42 6.19 -21.68
C ARG A 204 -43.81 4.85 -22.11
N CYS A 205 -44.43 3.70 -21.78
CA CYS A 205 -43.92 2.38 -22.17
C CYS A 205 -44.40 1.99 -23.58
N VAL A 206 -45.68 2.20 -23.90
CA VAL A 206 -46.25 1.88 -25.22
C VAL A 206 -45.72 2.83 -26.32
N GLY A 207 -45.44 4.09 -25.98
CA GLY A 207 -44.82 5.07 -26.89
C GLY A 207 -43.31 4.91 -27.09
N ARG A 208 -42.65 4.00 -26.35
CA ARG A 208 -41.19 3.78 -26.41
C ARG A 208 -40.76 3.01 -27.65
N ARG A 209 -39.63 3.40 -28.22
CA ARG A 209 -38.99 2.75 -29.38
C ARG A 209 -37.49 2.59 -29.14
N LEU A 210 -36.88 1.64 -29.84
CA LEU A 210 -35.45 1.34 -29.80
C LEU A 210 -34.88 1.40 -31.22
N ASP A 211 -33.78 2.13 -31.40
CA ASP A 211 -32.97 2.02 -32.62
C ASP A 211 -32.04 0.80 -32.50
N PRO A 212 -32.20 -0.26 -33.33
CA PRO A 212 -31.36 -1.45 -33.26
C PRO A 212 -29.91 -1.20 -33.71
N ALA A 213 -29.63 -0.13 -34.46
CA ALA A 213 -28.30 0.17 -34.97
C ALA A 213 -27.43 0.97 -33.98
N THR A 214 -28.03 1.80 -33.12
CA THR A 214 -27.31 2.63 -32.14
C THR A 214 -27.59 2.28 -30.68
N GLY A 215 -28.65 1.51 -30.40
CA GLY A 215 -29.14 1.25 -29.05
C GLY A 215 -29.86 2.44 -28.39
N LYS A 216 -29.94 3.61 -29.04
CA LYS A 216 -30.68 4.77 -28.54
C LYS A 216 -32.16 4.41 -28.32
N ILE A 217 -32.72 4.92 -27.23
CA ILE A 217 -34.15 4.83 -26.92
C ILE A 217 -34.83 6.13 -27.34
N TYR A 218 -35.91 6.01 -28.09
CA TYR A 218 -36.75 7.11 -28.54
C TYR A 218 -38.17 6.97 -27.99
N HIS A 219 -38.97 8.04 -28.06
CA HIS A 219 -40.38 8.02 -27.67
C HIS A 219 -41.19 8.91 -28.61
N LEU A 220 -42.21 8.35 -29.27
CA LEU A 220 -42.97 9.00 -30.35
C LEU A 220 -43.40 10.46 -30.04
N LYS A 221 -43.93 10.69 -28.83
CA LYS A 221 -44.37 12.00 -28.33
C LYS A 221 -43.27 12.86 -27.66
N TYR A 222 -42.56 12.33 -26.66
CA TYR A 222 -41.67 13.12 -25.79
C TYR A 222 -40.20 13.20 -26.24
N PHE A 223 -39.74 12.30 -27.11
CA PHE A 223 -38.38 12.33 -27.66
C PHE A 223 -38.38 11.63 -29.05
N PRO A 224 -38.92 12.29 -30.09
CA PRO A 224 -39.00 11.73 -31.44
C PRO A 224 -37.60 11.54 -32.06
N PRO A 225 -37.48 10.65 -33.06
CA PRO A 225 -36.22 10.44 -33.78
C PRO A 225 -35.74 11.69 -34.52
N GLU A 226 -34.44 11.90 -34.51
CA GLU A 226 -33.76 13.08 -35.07
C GLU A 226 -33.84 13.16 -36.62
N THR A 227 -34.02 12.02 -37.30
CA THR A 227 -34.15 11.92 -38.77
C THR A 227 -35.13 10.81 -39.17
N GLU A 228 -35.67 10.89 -40.39
CA GLU A 228 -36.58 9.87 -40.94
C GLU A 228 -35.90 8.49 -41.12
N GLU A 229 -34.61 8.46 -41.45
CA GLU A 229 -33.83 7.21 -41.51
C GLU A 229 -33.77 6.47 -40.17
N VAL A 230 -33.70 7.23 -39.07
CA VAL A 230 -33.78 6.66 -37.72
C VAL A 230 -35.21 6.20 -37.44
N SER A 231 -36.22 7.00 -37.80
CA SER A 231 -37.63 6.67 -37.56
C SER A 231 -38.07 5.36 -38.23
N ALA A 232 -37.65 5.14 -39.48
CA ALA A 232 -38.02 3.96 -40.27
C ALA A 232 -37.45 2.63 -39.75
N ARG A 233 -36.35 2.68 -38.99
CA ARG A 233 -35.71 1.47 -38.41
C ARG A 233 -36.04 1.25 -36.92
N LEU A 234 -36.90 2.07 -36.32
CA LEU A 234 -37.30 1.94 -34.92
C LEU A 234 -38.13 0.68 -34.67
N ILE A 235 -37.71 -0.15 -33.71
CA ILE A 235 -38.46 -1.31 -33.25
C ILE A 235 -39.12 -1.07 -31.88
N THR A 236 -40.22 -1.76 -31.63
CA THR A 236 -40.82 -1.88 -30.29
C THR A 236 -40.27 -3.16 -29.64
N ARG A 237 -40.08 -3.16 -28.31
CA ARG A 237 -39.56 -4.35 -27.61
C ARG A 237 -40.68 -5.37 -27.34
N SER A 238 -40.31 -6.66 -27.22
CA SER A 238 -41.24 -7.77 -26.94
C SER A 238 -41.90 -7.71 -25.55
N ASP A 239 -41.46 -6.79 -24.69
CA ASP A 239 -41.93 -6.56 -23.32
C ASP A 239 -42.72 -5.24 -23.13
N ASP A 240 -42.94 -4.47 -24.21
CA ASP A 240 -43.58 -3.14 -24.20
C ASP A 240 -45.05 -3.12 -24.70
N THR A 241 -45.72 -4.28 -24.79
CA THR A 241 -47.17 -4.34 -25.05
C THR A 241 -47.97 -3.94 -23.81
N GLN A 242 -49.13 -3.30 -23.99
CA GLN A 242 -49.92 -2.71 -22.89
C GLN A 242 -50.26 -3.71 -21.77
N GLU A 243 -50.57 -4.96 -22.13
CA GLU A 243 -50.86 -6.06 -21.18
C GLU A 243 -49.63 -6.46 -20.36
N LYS A 244 -48.48 -6.66 -21.03
CA LYS A 244 -47.20 -6.97 -20.35
C LYS A 244 -46.77 -5.81 -19.46
N VAL A 245 -46.97 -4.57 -19.90
CA VAL A 245 -46.66 -3.36 -19.11
C VAL A 245 -47.49 -3.31 -17.83
N LYS A 246 -48.81 -3.59 -17.88
CA LYS A 246 -49.67 -3.70 -16.69
C LYS A 246 -49.20 -4.81 -15.73
N SER A 247 -49.01 -6.04 -16.23
CA SER A 247 -48.54 -7.18 -15.42
C SER A 247 -47.19 -6.90 -14.72
N ARG A 248 -46.26 -6.24 -15.42
CA ARG A 248 -44.97 -5.82 -14.87
C ARG A 248 -45.09 -4.68 -13.87
N LEU A 249 -46.09 -3.81 -14.00
CA LEU A 249 -46.35 -2.71 -13.06
C LEU A 249 -46.95 -3.23 -11.75
N GLU A 250 -47.91 -4.16 -11.81
CA GLU A 250 -48.44 -4.87 -10.63
C GLU A 250 -47.34 -5.65 -9.90
N THR A 251 -46.55 -6.42 -10.65
CA THR A 251 -45.42 -7.19 -10.11
C THR A 251 -44.36 -6.27 -9.50
N HIS A 252 -44.11 -5.10 -10.11
CA HIS A 252 -43.21 -4.10 -9.55
C HIS A 252 -43.75 -3.54 -8.23
N LYS A 253 -45.03 -3.11 -8.16
CA LYS A 253 -45.63 -2.57 -6.94
C LYS A 253 -45.55 -3.57 -5.78
N ARG A 254 -46.11 -4.77 -5.97
CA ARG A 254 -46.15 -5.84 -4.96
C ARG A 254 -44.77 -6.14 -4.37
N ASN A 255 -43.73 -6.18 -5.20
CA ASN A 255 -42.41 -6.61 -4.75
C ASN A 255 -41.52 -5.42 -4.31
N ALA A 256 -41.74 -4.21 -4.84
CA ALA A 256 -41.08 -3.00 -4.36
C ALA A 256 -41.61 -2.58 -2.98
N GLU A 257 -42.93 -2.61 -2.77
CA GLU A 257 -43.56 -2.38 -1.47
C GLU A 257 -43.04 -3.34 -0.39
N ALA A 258 -42.75 -4.60 -0.77
CA ALA A 258 -42.15 -5.59 0.13
C ALA A 258 -40.64 -5.37 0.39
N ALA A 259 -39.90 -4.71 -0.53
CA ALA A 259 -38.46 -4.46 -0.40
C ALA A 259 -38.12 -3.07 0.20
N LEU A 260 -39.03 -2.10 0.12
CA LEU A 260 -38.88 -0.76 0.70
C LEU A 260 -38.58 -0.74 2.23
N PRO A 261 -39.19 -1.61 3.08
CA PRO A 261 -38.96 -1.62 4.52
C PRO A 261 -37.50 -1.71 4.97
N THR A 262 -36.65 -2.40 4.20
CA THR A 262 -35.22 -2.60 4.53
C THR A 262 -34.38 -1.32 4.50
N TYR A 263 -34.84 -0.29 3.78
CA TYR A 263 -34.07 0.94 3.51
C TYR A 263 -34.86 2.23 3.81
N LEU A 264 -35.89 2.18 4.66
CA LEU A 264 -36.73 3.34 5.00
C LEU A 264 -35.94 4.53 5.58
N ASP A 265 -34.80 4.26 6.23
CA ASP A 265 -33.87 5.26 6.77
C ASP A 265 -33.07 6.01 5.69
N LEU A 266 -32.93 5.41 4.50
CA LEU A 266 -32.18 5.93 3.35
C LEU A 266 -33.07 6.39 2.19
N LEU A 267 -34.38 6.16 2.31
CA LEU A 267 -35.36 6.33 1.25
C LEU A 267 -35.64 7.81 0.94
N LYS A 268 -35.60 8.16 -0.36
CA LYS A 268 -36.09 9.42 -0.93
C LYS A 268 -37.00 9.14 -2.11
N ARG A 269 -38.26 9.59 -2.04
CA ARG A 269 -39.18 9.60 -3.18
C ARG A 269 -38.98 10.91 -3.94
N VAL A 270 -38.93 10.83 -5.27
CA VAL A 270 -38.78 11.95 -6.21
C VAL A 270 -39.90 11.84 -7.25
N ASP A 271 -40.52 12.96 -7.58
CA ASP A 271 -41.61 13.06 -8.55
C ASP A 271 -41.08 12.94 -9.99
N GLY A 272 -41.28 11.76 -10.60
CA GLY A 272 -40.87 11.48 -11.98
C GLY A 272 -41.86 11.98 -13.05
N ASN A 273 -42.85 12.81 -12.69
CA ASN A 273 -43.80 13.42 -13.62
C ASN A 273 -43.41 14.85 -14.06
N ARG A 274 -42.11 15.16 -14.02
CA ARG A 274 -41.53 16.48 -14.36
C ARG A 274 -40.55 16.37 -15.55
N PRO A 275 -40.09 17.50 -16.14
CA PRO A 275 -38.97 17.50 -17.07
C PRO A 275 -37.72 16.82 -16.48
N LYS A 276 -36.93 16.15 -17.33
CA LYS A 276 -35.78 15.33 -16.89
C LYS A 276 -34.71 16.16 -16.18
N GLU A 277 -34.59 17.43 -16.55
CA GLU A 277 -33.70 18.43 -15.96
C GLU A 277 -34.08 18.72 -14.50
N ILE A 278 -35.36 19.03 -14.24
CA ILE A 278 -35.87 19.34 -12.90
C ILE A 278 -35.80 18.12 -11.99
N ILE A 279 -36.08 16.92 -12.52
CA ILE A 279 -35.88 15.66 -11.78
C ILE A 279 -34.40 15.48 -11.42
N PHE A 280 -33.50 15.79 -12.34
CA PHE A 280 -32.06 15.70 -12.10
C PHE A 280 -31.58 16.73 -11.09
N GLU A 281 -32.10 17.96 -11.09
CA GLU A 281 -31.79 18.99 -10.08
C GLU A 281 -32.27 18.59 -8.68
N GLU A 282 -33.46 17.99 -8.55
CA GLU A 282 -33.96 17.46 -7.28
C GLU A 282 -33.09 16.29 -6.78
N ILE A 283 -32.77 15.34 -7.66
CA ILE A 283 -31.84 14.23 -7.37
C ILE A 283 -30.46 14.76 -7.01
N ASP A 284 -29.92 15.73 -7.74
CA ASP A 284 -28.60 16.28 -7.54
C ASP A 284 -28.51 17.04 -6.22
N SER A 285 -29.56 17.77 -5.82
CA SER A 285 -29.66 18.35 -4.49
C SER A 285 -29.64 17.28 -3.39
N LEU A 286 -30.36 16.17 -3.58
CA LEU A 286 -30.33 15.03 -2.65
C LEU A 286 -28.96 14.32 -2.61
N LEU A 287 -28.31 14.13 -3.76
CA LEU A 287 -26.97 13.55 -3.86
C LEU A 287 -25.90 14.48 -3.27
N GLN A 288 -26.00 15.80 -3.47
CA GLN A 288 -25.14 16.78 -2.81
C GLN A 288 -25.40 16.82 -1.30
N GLN A 289 -26.66 16.77 -0.84
CA GLN A 289 -26.99 16.69 0.58
C GLN A 289 -26.43 15.41 1.21
N VAL A 290 -26.55 14.26 0.55
CA VAL A 290 -25.98 13.00 1.06
C VAL A 290 -24.47 12.96 0.92
N TYR A 291 -23.86 13.46 -0.16
CA TYR A 291 -22.40 13.57 -0.28
C TYR A 291 -21.84 14.51 0.78
N ASN A 292 -22.49 15.65 1.04
CA ASN A 292 -22.11 16.57 2.12
C ASN A 292 -22.43 15.98 3.50
N ALA A 293 -23.48 15.18 3.66
CA ALA A 293 -23.80 14.51 4.93
C ALA A 293 -22.96 13.24 5.16
N VAL A 294 -22.37 12.63 4.14
CA VAL A 294 -21.41 11.51 4.22
C VAL A 294 -19.99 12.06 4.36
N ASN A 295 -19.65 13.20 3.75
CA ASN A 295 -18.42 13.93 4.07
C ASN A 295 -18.51 14.62 5.44
N ASN A 296 -19.67 15.09 5.88
CA ASN A 296 -19.87 15.64 7.23
C ASN A 296 -20.05 14.54 8.27
N LYS A 297 -20.71 13.41 7.99
CA LYS A 297 -20.62 12.22 8.86
C LYS A 297 -19.21 11.66 8.85
N ASN A 298 -18.45 11.68 7.75
CA ASN A 298 -17.03 11.36 7.82
C ASN A 298 -16.24 12.45 8.54
N LEU A 299 -16.61 13.73 8.51
CA LEU A 299 -15.94 14.78 9.29
C LEU A 299 -16.43 14.85 10.74
N ASP A 300 -17.54 14.23 11.10
CA ASP A 300 -18.16 14.17 12.44
C ASP A 300 -18.21 12.72 12.98
N GLU A 301 -17.66 11.77 12.23
CA GLU A 301 -17.03 10.51 12.63
C GLU A 301 -15.51 10.61 12.53
N ILE A 302 -14.90 11.51 11.77
CA ILE A 302 -13.47 11.87 11.96
C ILE A 302 -13.41 12.82 13.13
N LYS A 303 -14.16 13.94 13.20
CA LYS A 303 -14.38 14.64 14.49
C LYS A 303 -15.16 13.78 15.47
N GLY A 304 -15.88 12.73 15.07
CA GLY A 304 -16.55 11.83 16.02
C GLY A 304 -15.58 10.84 16.66
N LYS A 305 -14.72 10.21 15.88
CA LYS A 305 -13.60 9.36 16.31
C LYS A 305 -12.46 10.20 16.86
N LEU A 306 -12.33 11.49 16.55
CA LEU A 306 -11.37 12.42 17.16
C LEU A 306 -11.93 13.05 18.44
N VAL A 307 -13.23 13.37 18.53
CA VAL A 307 -13.87 13.84 19.78
C VAL A 307 -14.25 12.68 20.70
N THR A 308 -14.39 11.45 20.21
CA THR A 308 -14.30 10.26 21.06
C THR A 308 -12.84 9.92 21.34
N ASN A 309 -11.88 9.95 20.42
CA ASN A 309 -10.45 9.88 20.79
C ASN A 309 -9.91 11.14 21.52
N LEU A 310 -10.77 12.12 21.87
CA LEU A 310 -10.47 13.26 22.76
C LEU A 310 -11.37 13.28 24.01
N LYS A 311 -12.56 12.64 24.02
CA LYS A 311 -13.38 12.44 25.22
C LYS A 311 -13.12 11.08 25.87
N VAL A 312 -13.00 10.01 25.10
CA VAL A 312 -12.31 8.76 25.47
C VAL A 312 -10.78 8.96 25.59
N THR A 313 -10.23 10.18 25.41
CA THR A 313 -8.93 10.56 26.02
C THR A 313 -9.00 11.79 26.95
N ALA A 314 -10.20 12.17 27.40
CA ALA A 314 -10.39 13.08 28.54
C ALA A 314 -10.96 12.35 29.78
N SER A 315 -11.88 11.39 29.58
CA SER A 315 -12.43 10.49 30.60
C SER A 315 -11.92 9.04 30.51
N ASN A 316 -11.09 8.72 29.50
CA ASN A 316 -10.35 7.46 29.40
C ASN A 316 -8.86 7.72 29.11
N LYS A 317 -8.35 8.83 29.67
CA LYS A 317 -6.99 9.37 29.47
C LYS A 317 -5.87 8.41 29.90
N ASP A 318 -6.24 7.37 30.66
CA ASP A 318 -5.36 6.31 31.16
C ASP A 318 -5.32 5.03 30.28
N ASN A 319 -6.26 4.86 29.34
CA ASN A 319 -6.54 3.54 28.74
C ASN A 319 -5.76 3.19 27.45
N TRP A 320 -5.06 4.14 26.81
CA TRP A 320 -4.29 3.88 25.57
C TRP A 320 -2.75 3.82 25.79
N ARG A 321 -2.30 3.37 26.97
CA ARG A 321 -0.86 3.08 27.24
C ARG A 321 -0.45 1.61 27.04
N GLY A 322 -1.40 0.70 26.82
CA GLY A 322 -1.12 -0.72 26.66
C GLY A 322 -0.29 -1.07 25.41
N ILE A 323 0.61 -2.04 25.55
CA ILE A 323 1.37 -2.64 24.44
C ILE A 323 0.55 -3.79 23.82
N PRO A 324 0.56 -3.98 22.48
CA PRO A 324 -0.15 -5.08 21.83
C PRO A 324 0.26 -6.47 22.34
N THR A 325 -0.70 -7.40 22.31
CA THR A 325 -0.49 -8.79 22.70
C THR A 325 -0.04 -9.64 21.50
N ARG A 326 0.49 -10.84 21.80
CA ARG A 326 0.92 -11.86 20.82
C ARG A 326 2.16 -11.46 20.01
N LEU A 327 3.06 -10.68 20.59
CA LEU A 327 4.36 -10.30 20.01
C LEU A 327 5.37 -11.46 19.89
N ASN A 328 4.97 -12.69 20.23
CA ASN A 328 5.66 -13.93 19.85
C ASN A 328 5.33 -14.36 18.41
N ASN A 329 4.20 -13.92 17.84
CA ASN A 329 3.71 -14.38 16.54
C ASN A 329 4.40 -13.61 15.42
N ILE A 330 5.11 -14.34 14.55
CA ILE A 330 5.78 -13.76 13.37
C ILE A 330 5.33 -14.57 12.14
N PRO A 331 4.76 -13.94 11.09
CA PRO A 331 4.54 -12.49 10.96
C PRO A 331 3.48 -11.94 11.91
N HIS A 332 3.60 -10.65 12.27
CA HIS A 332 2.57 -9.98 13.06
C HIS A 332 1.36 -9.63 12.19
N SER A 333 0.19 -9.54 12.82
CA SER A 333 -1.03 -9.10 12.14
C SER A 333 -0.93 -7.62 11.73
N LYS A 334 -1.77 -7.20 10.79
CA LYS A 334 -1.74 -5.84 10.22
C LYS A 334 -1.96 -4.78 11.29
N GLU A 335 -2.84 -5.06 12.25
CA GLU A 335 -3.23 -4.19 13.35
C GLU A 335 -2.08 -3.96 14.35
N ILE A 336 -1.24 -5.00 14.58
CA ILE A 336 -0.04 -4.89 15.41
C ILE A 336 1.01 -4.01 14.72
N ARG A 337 1.22 -4.19 13.40
CA ARG A 337 2.13 -3.34 12.62
C ARG A 337 1.65 -1.89 12.60
N GLU A 338 0.37 -1.66 12.33
CA GLU A 338 -0.25 -0.33 12.33
C GLU A 338 -0.17 0.38 13.69
N TYR A 339 -0.33 -0.35 14.81
CA TYR A 339 -0.08 0.21 16.15
C TYR A 339 1.32 0.82 16.23
N PHE A 340 2.36 0.09 15.82
CA PHE A 340 3.74 0.55 15.91
C PHE A 340 4.03 1.68 14.93
N TYR A 341 3.46 1.64 13.72
CA TYR A 341 3.63 2.72 12.75
C TYR A 341 3.02 4.03 13.25
N TYR A 342 1.85 3.95 13.88
CA TYR A 342 1.19 5.10 14.49
C TYR A 342 1.94 5.65 15.72
N ASP A 343 2.43 4.78 16.62
CA ASP A 343 3.17 5.18 17.83
C ASP A 343 4.52 5.85 17.46
N VAL A 344 5.22 5.35 16.42
CA VAL A 344 6.43 5.98 15.86
C VAL A 344 6.11 7.30 15.14
N LEU A 345 5.06 7.35 14.33
CA LEU A 345 4.63 8.57 13.62
C LEU A 345 4.26 9.67 14.61
N GLN A 346 3.46 9.36 15.63
CA GLN A 346 3.04 10.31 16.66
C GLN A 346 4.20 10.84 17.51
N ALA A 347 5.26 10.04 17.71
CA ALA A 347 6.49 10.48 18.38
C ALA A 347 7.36 11.40 17.50
N THR A 348 7.60 10.99 16.26
CA THR A 348 8.44 11.73 15.30
C THR A 348 7.81 13.06 14.91
N TRP A 349 6.51 13.08 14.60
CA TRP A 349 5.76 14.29 14.23
C TRP A 349 5.82 15.36 15.32
N LYS A 350 5.56 14.99 16.59
CA LYS A 350 5.63 15.93 17.73
C LYS A 350 7.05 16.46 17.97
N ALA A 351 8.06 15.62 17.83
CA ALA A 351 9.44 16.05 17.99
C ALA A 351 9.87 17.02 16.86
N VAL A 352 9.38 16.82 15.64
CA VAL A 352 9.56 17.77 14.52
C VAL A 352 8.79 19.08 14.74
N GLU A 353 7.57 19.02 15.27
CA GLU A 353 6.76 20.20 15.65
C GLU A 353 7.46 21.04 16.74
N ASP A 354 8.04 20.37 17.76
CA ASP A 354 8.94 20.95 18.77
C ASP A 354 10.33 21.36 18.23
N LYS A 355 10.51 21.37 16.90
CA LYS A 355 11.69 21.85 16.16
C LYS A 355 12.99 21.08 16.47
N ARG A 356 12.90 19.80 16.86
CA ARG A 356 14.06 18.93 17.06
C ARG A 356 14.65 18.50 15.72
N SER A 357 15.92 18.83 15.49
CA SER A 357 16.59 18.57 14.20
C SER A 357 17.36 17.24 14.13
N ARG A 358 17.79 16.66 15.26
CA ARG A 358 18.53 15.38 15.30
C ARG A 358 17.74 14.33 16.06
N LEU A 359 17.01 13.49 15.32
CA LEU A 359 16.04 12.55 15.87
C LEU A 359 16.40 11.11 15.57
N LYS A 360 16.01 10.21 16.47
CA LYS A 360 16.23 8.77 16.33
C LYS A 360 15.04 7.94 16.80
N VAL A 361 14.74 6.91 16.02
CA VAL A 361 13.73 5.87 16.25
C VAL A 361 14.46 4.53 16.46
N GLU A 362 14.27 3.89 17.61
CA GLU A 362 14.84 2.57 17.92
C GLU A 362 13.73 1.54 18.16
N ILE A 363 13.21 0.91 17.11
CA ILE A 363 12.14 -0.11 17.17
C ILE A 363 12.69 -1.53 16.92
N ASN A 364 12.89 -2.26 18.02
CA ASN A 364 13.54 -3.57 18.07
C ASN A 364 12.49 -4.68 18.22
N ILE A 365 11.74 -4.91 17.14
CA ILE A 365 10.73 -5.96 16.99
C ILE A 365 11.21 -6.92 15.88
N PRO A 366 11.02 -8.26 15.97
CA PRO A 366 11.61 -9.22 15.03
C PRO A 366 11.34 -9.02 13.52
N GLU A 367 10.31 -8.26 13.13
CA GLU A 367 10.06 -7.88 11.73
C GLU A 367 10.66 -6.52 11.33
N LEU A 368 10.84 -5.62 12.29
CA LEU A 368 11.36 -4.27 12.07
C LEU A 368 12.87 -4.17 12.36
N ASN A 369 13.46 -5.24 12.91
CA ASN A 369 14.87 -5.31 13.26
C ASN A 369 15.71 -5.88 12.08
N PRO A 370 16.49 -5.05 11.37
CA PRO A 370 17.32 -5.50 10.25
C PRO A 370 18.61 -6.22 10.69
N GLU A 371 18.90 -6.29 12.00
CA GLU A 371 20.10 -6.98 12.51
C GLU A 371 20.02 -8.51 12.33
N MET A 372 18.82 -9.07 12.52
CA MET A 372 18.60 -10.52 12.64
C MET A 372 18.00 -11.15 11.38
N ASP A 373 17.23 -10.40 10.60
CA ASP A 373 16.50 -10.93 9.45
C ASP A 373 16.44 -9.90 8.31
N VAL A 374 17.40 -10.00 7.39
CA VAL A 374 17.49 -9.16 6.18
C VAL A 374 16.29 -9.39 5.25
N TYR A 375 15.65 -10.57 5.26
CA TYR A 375 14.50 -10.85 4.41
C TYR A 375 13.23 -10.11 4.87
N ARG A 376 13.16 -9.70 6.15
CA ARG A 376 12.05 -8.91 6.70
C ARG A 376 12.20 -7.39 6.55
N ILE A 377 13.26 -6.91 5.88
CA ILE A 377 13.49 -5.48 5.65
C ILE A 377 12.28 -4.74 5.05
N GLY A 378 11.42 -5.43 4.28
CA GLY A 378 10.18 -4.86 3.71
C GLY A 378 9.24 -4.23 4.76
N THR A 379 9.10 -4.82 5.95
CA THR A 379 8.26 -4.28 7.03
C THR A 379 8.86 -2.98 7.60
N LEU A 380 10.19 -2.88 7.66
CA LEU A 380 10.87 -1.62 8.03
C LEU A 380 10.71 -0.56 6.94
N MET A 381 10.70 -0.95 5.66
CA MET A 381 10.44 -0.01 4.56
C MET A 381 8.97 0.46 4.55
N GLU A 382 8.02 -0.38 4.97
CA GLU A 382 6.60 -0.02 5.15
C GLU A 382 6.45 1.08 6.22
N LEU A 383 7.10 0.93 7.38
CA LEU A 383 7.19 1.99 8.40
C LEU A 383 7.78 3.30 7.84
N VAL A 384 8.91 3.21 7.12
CA VAL A 384 9.56 4.38 6.50
C VAL A 384 8.64 5.04 5.47
N ARG A 385 7.90 4.25 4.67
CA ARG A 385 6.89 4.75 3.75
C ARG A 385 5.77 5.49 4.48
N THR A 386 5.23 4.94 5.57
CA THR A 386 4.17 5.59 6.37
C THR A 386 4.64 6.93 6.94
N LEU A 387 5.87 7.00 7.47
CA LEU A 387 6.46 8.25 7.97
C LEU A 387 6.63 9.29 6.85
N ALA A 388 7.27 8.91 5.75
CA ALA A 388 7.54 9.81 4.65
C ALA A 388 6.28 10.29 3.91
N LEU A 389 5.24 9.46 3.80
CA LEU A 389 3.95 9.90 3.28
C LEU A 389 3.29 10.91 4.21
N SER A 390 3.21 10.64 5.52
CA SER A 390 2.56 11.58 6.45
C SER A 390 3.23 12.96 6.47
N PHE A 391 4.55 13.05 6.33
CA PHE A 391 5.24 14.34 6.19
C PHE A 391 5.01 14.99 4.80
N ALA A 392 4.90 14.19 3.73
CA ALA A 392 4.56 14.70 2.40
C ALA A 392 3.10 15.20 2.30
N ASP A 393 2.17 14.58 3.02
CA ASP A 393 0.78 15.02 3.16
C ASP A 393 0.68 16.35 3.94
N ASP A 394 1.55 16.57 4.93
CA ASP A 394 1.82 17.88 5.57
C ASP A 394 2.57 18.87 4.63
N GLY A 395 2.74 18.53 3.36
CA GLY A 395 3.34 19.37 2.31
C GLY A 395 4.87 19.42 2.31
N LYS A 396 5.55 18.60 3.12
CA LYS A 396 7.02 18.61 3.22
C LYS A 396 7.70 17.84 2.09
N ARG A 397 8.87 18.32 1.66
CA ARG A 397 9.76 17.51 0.82
C ARG A 397 10.63 16.59 1.66
N VAL A 398 10.43 15.29 1.51
CA VAL A 398 11.07 14.22 2.27
C VAL A 398 12.16 13.54 1.44
N LYS A 399 13.40 13.59 1.91
CA LYS A 399 14.52 12.83 1.35
C LYS A 399 14.70 11.54 2.14
N VAL A 400 14.31 10.40 1.55
CA VAL A 400 14.49 9.07 2.15
C VAL A 400 15.87 8.54 1.73
N CYS A 401 16.78 8.46 2.68
CA CYS A 401 18.19 8.15 2.46
C CYS A 401 18.54 6.74 2.94
N VAL A 402 19.21 5.97 2.08
CA VAL A 402 19.80 4.67 2.40
C VAL A 402 21.31 4.72 2.28
N GLN A 403 22.00 3.80 2.95
CA GLN A 403 23.45 3.68 2.84
C GLN A 403 23.86 3.30 1.41
N GLY A 404 24.74 4.10 0.81
CA GLY A 404 25.24 3.89 -0.55
C GLY A 404 26.24 2.73 -0.65
N SER A 405 26.66 2.41 -1.88
CA SER A 405 27.79 1.50 -2.13
C SER A 405 29.08 2.12 -1.58
N MET A 406 29.78 1.39 -0.71
CA MET A 406 30.95 1.92 0.01
C MET A 406 32.22 1.93 -0.87
N GLY A 407 32.45 3.08 -1.51
CA GLY A 407 33.70 3.44 -2.16
C GLY A 407 33.89 2.93 -3.59
N GLU A 408 34.95 3.42 -4.23
CA GLU A 408 35.44 2.92 -5.52
C GLU A 408 36.54 1.86 -5.29
N GLY A 409 36.70 0.94 -6.26
CA GLY A 409 37.72 -0.10 -6.19
C GLY A 409 37.30 -1.36 -5.42
N ALA A 410 38.26 -2.05 -4.80
CA ALA A 410 38.12 -3.44 -4.36
C ALA A 410 37.05 -3.72 -3.28
N LEU A 411 36.54 -2.69 -2.59
CA LEU A 411 35.48 -2.83 -1.58
C LEU A 411 34.06 -2.69 -2.16
N ALA A 412 33.91 -2.18 -3.39
CA ALA A 412 32.60 -1.96 -4.03
C ALA A 412 31.78 -3.24 -4.25
N GLY A 413 32.40 -4.42 -4.13
CA GLY A 413 31.75 -5.73 -4.22
C GLY A 413 31.30 -6.36 -2.90
N MET A 414 31.54 -5.73 -1.74
CA MET A 414 31.14 -6.32 -0.45
C MET A 414 29.62 -6.22 -0.22
N PRO A 415 28.93 -7.34 0.06
CA PRO A 415 27.49 -7.32 0.30
C PRO A 415 27.16 -6.75 1.69
N LEU A 416 26.85 -5.45 1.74
CA LEU A 416 26.22 -4.83 2.91
C LEU A 416 24.87 -5.53 3.20
N GLN A 417 24.49 -5.66 4.47
CA GLN A 417 23.20 -6.26 4.88
C GLN A 417 21.97 -5.50 4.33
N LEU A 418 22.15 -4.29 3.79
CA LEU A 418 21.12 -3.47 3.14
C LEU A 418 21.36 -3.28 1.63
N ALA A 419 22.26 -4.05 1.01
CA ALA A 419 22.49 -3.98 -0.43
C ALA A 419 21.22 -4.34 -1.21
N GLY A 420 20.63 -3.37 -1.91
CA GLY A 420 19.35 -3.50 -2.59
C GLY A 420 18.15 -2.89 -1.86
N SER A 421 18.29 -2.43 -0.61
CA SER A 421 17.26 -1.62 0.08
C SER A 421 16.84 -0.39 -0.73
N ARG A 422 17.81 0.28 -1.37
CA ARG A 422 17.56 1.35 -2.35
C ARG A 422 16.59 0.92 -3.46
N LYS A 423 16.80 -0.27 -4.06
CA LYS A 423 15.90 -0.82 -5.08
C LYS A 423 14.52 -1.14 -4.53
N ILE A 424 14.42 -1.62 -3.29
CA ILE A 424 13.13 -1.88 -2.63
C ILE A 424 12.35 -0.56 -2.49
N LEU A 425 12.97 0.52 -2.01
CA LEU A 425 12.34 1.85 -1.97
C LEU A 425 12.04 2.39 -3.38
N GLU A 426 12.91 2.16 -4.36
CA GLU A 426 12.74 2.63 -5.73
C GLU A 426 11.56 1.92 -6.45
N PHE A 427 11.34 0.63 -6.20
CA PHE A 427 10.19 -0.14 -6.72
C PHE A 427 8.96 -0.12 -5.81
N MET A 428 9.05 0.48 -4.62
CA MET A 428 7.89 0.64 -3.74
C MET A 428 6.86 1.58 -4.39
N ASP A 429 5.59 1.26 -4.18
CA ASP A 429 4.50 2.21 -4.38
C ASP A 429 4.62 3.36 -3.36
N TRP A 430 4.38 4.59 -3.78
CA TRP A 430 4.45 5.81 -2.96
C TRP A 430 3.15 6.61 -3.03
N GLY A 431 2.02 5.94 -3.25
CA GLY A 431 0.71 6.57 -3.43
C GLY A 431 0.51 7.12 -4.84
N ASP A 432 -0.75 7.47 -5.13
CA ASP A 432 -1.12 8.10 -6.39
C ASP A 432 -0.56 9.53 -6.57
N HIS A 433 -0.76 10.10 -7.76
CA HIS A 433 -0.38 11.48 -8.12
C HIS A 433 1.12 11.83 -8.08
N GLY A 434 2.01 10.84 -7.95
CA GLY A 434 3.45 11.07 -8.17
C GLY A 434 4.12 11.81 -7.01
N ALA A 435 3.70 11.53 -5.77
CA ALA A 435 4.38 12.03 -4.58
C ALA A 435 5.90 11.75 -4.64
N LYS A 436 6.30 10.55 -5.08
CA LYS A 436 7.70 10.26 -5.42
C LYS A 436 8.18 11.08 -6.63
N GLY A 437 9.22 11.89 -6.41
CA GLY A 437 9.78 12.84 -7.38
C GLY A 437 9.18 14.26 -7.30
N THR A 438 8.10 14.45 -6.55
CA THR A 438 7.52 15.78 -6.26
C THR A 438 7.79 16.18 -4.81
N PHE A 439 7.36 15.33 -3.88
CA PHE A 439 7.53 15.51 -2.43
C PHE A 439 8.47 14.47 -1.82
N ILE A 440 8.56 13.25 -2.36
CA ILE A 440 9.40 12.18 -1.80
C ILE A 440 10.53 11.83 -2.76
N ASN A 441 11.77 12.06 -2.34
CA ASN A 441 12.98 11.78 -3.09
C ASN A 441 13.76 10.64 -2.41
N ILE A 442 14.40 9.76 -3.20
CA ILE A 442 15.20 8.64 -2.67
C ILE A 442 16.67 8.90 -2.97
N GLY A 443 17.49 8.95 -1.92
CA GLY A 443 18.91 9.28 -2.01
C GLY A 443 19.82 8.31 -1.27
N SER A 444 21.11 8.56 -1.38
CA SER A 444 22.15 8.01 -0.50
C SER A 444 22.29 8.84 0.77
N ILE A 445 23.05 8.37 1.76
CA ILE A 445 23.51 9.18 2.90
C ILE A 445 24.78 9.94 2.48
N GLY A 446 24.85 11.24 2.82
CA GLY A 446 26.01 12.10 2.58
C GLY A 446 25.63 13.51 2.07
N ALA A 447 26.50 14.50 2.27
CA ALA A 447 26.21 15.92 1.97
C ALA A 447 25.76 16.20 0.52
N ARG A 448 26.20 15.40 -0.46
CA ARG A 448 25.85 15.57 -1.89
C ARG A 448 24.38 15.24 -2.20
N GLU A 449 23.67 14.61 -1.27
CA GLU A 449 22.28 14.17 -1.42
C GLU A 449 21.32 15.09 -0.62
N VAL A 450 21.79 16.28 -0.20
CA VAL A 450 21.03 17.29 0.54
C VAL A 450 20.73 18.46 -0.39
N ASP A 451 19.53 18.48 -0.98
CA ASP A 451 19.09 19.59 -1.84
C ASP A 451 18.52 20.73 -1.00
N GLU A 452 18.58 21.97 -1.47
CA GLU A 452 17.99 23.14 -0.77
C GLU A 452 16.46 23.04 -0.61
N GLN A 453 15.81 22.26 -1.48
CA GLN A 453 14.35 22.10 -1.51
C GLN A 453 13.83 21.02 -0.56
N ASP A 454 14.68 20.12 -0.05
CA ASP A 454 14.25 19.06 0.89
C ASP A 454 14.02 19.67 2.29
N ASP A 455 12.85 19.46 2.89
CA ASP A 455 12.51 19.91 4.24
C ASP A 455 13.07 18.99 5.34
N ILE A 456 13.09 17.69 5.08
CA ILE A 456 13.27 16.64 6.10
C ILE A 456 13.94 15.38 5.52
N PHE A 457 14.83 14.77 6.30
CA PHE A 457 15.66 13.64 5.89
C PHE A 457 15.36 12.42 6.76
N ILE A 458 14.99 11.28 6.15
CA ILE A 458 14.70 10.02 6.85
C ILE A 458 15.75 8.99 6.45
N LEU A 459 16.65 8.65 7.38
CA LEU A 459 17.81 7.82 7.14
C LEU A 459 17.56 6.40 7.65
N VAL A 460 17.57 5.46 6.70
CA VAL A 460 17.08 4.10 6.88
C VAL A 460 18.22 3.18 7.32
N ALA A 461 18.20 2.80 8.60
CA ALA A 461 19.10 1.84 9.25
C ALA A 461 20.59 2.00 8.90
N PRO A 462 21.20 3.19 9.04
CA PRO A 462 22.62 3.42 8.73
C PRO A 462 23.54 2.62 9.65
N GLN A 463 24.59 2.01 9.08
CA GLN A 463 25.45 1.05 9.78
C GLN A 463 26.94 1.32 9.52
N ASN A 464 27.76 1.17 10.55
CA ASN A 464 29.20 1.02 10.34
C ASN A 464 29.51 -0.29 9.60
N ALA A 465 30.60 -0.32 8.85
CA ALA A 465 31.13 -1.50 8.17
C ALA A 465 32.60 -1.73 8.56
N VAL A 466 33.13 -2.93 8.29
CA VAL A 466 34.54 -3.22 8.52
C VAL A 466 35.39 -2.38 7.57
N GLY A 467 36.16 -1.43 8.12
CA GLY A 467 37.02 -0.53 7.36
C GLY A 467 36.35 0.73 6.79
N ASN A 468 35.05 0.96 7.01
CA ASN A 468 34.39 2.22 6.64
C ASN A 468 33.30 2.62 7.64
N CYS A 469 33.27 3.89 8.04
CA CYS A 469 32.41 4.41 9.09
C CYS A 469 31.42 5.44 8.55
N ILE A 470 30.13 5.13 8.63
CA ILE A 470 29.05 5.98 8.10
C ILE A 470 28.89 7.32 8.85
N ILE A 471 29.59 7.50 9.97
CA ILE A 471 29.46 8.67 10.84
C ILE A 471 29.97 9.96 10.18
N ASP A 472 31.01 9.87 9.34
CA ASP A 472 31.51 11.05 8.62
C ASP A 472 30.53 11.50 7.51
N ASP A 473 29.91 10.55 6.78
CA ASP A 473 28.83 10.83 5.84
C ASP A 473 27.57 11.38 6.53
N LEU A 474 27.19 10.80 7.69
CA LEU A 474 26.10 11.29 8.52
C LEU A 474 26.33 12.71 8.99
N LYS A 475 27.55 13.02 9.44
CA LYS A 475 27.91 14.37 9.88
C LYS A 475 27.86 15.37 8.73
N ALA A 476 28.48 15.03 7.60
CA ALA A 476 28.44 15.87 6.41
C ALA A 476 26.98 16.13 5.95
N MET A 477 26.11 15.12 6.05
CA MET A 477 24.68 15.26 5.79
C MET A 477 23.95 16.14 6.82
N THR A 478 24.20 16.02 8.13
CA THR A 478 23.59 16.95 9.11
C THR A 478 24.09 18.37 8.99
N ASP A 479 25.38 18.55 8.67
CA ASP A 479 25.98 19.87 8.57
C ASP A 479 25.45 20.61 7.32
N ALA A 480 25.12 19.89 6.24
CA ALA A 480 24.39 20.41 5.08
C ALA A 480 22.87 20.58 5.32
N ALA A 481 22.24 19.71 6.13
CA ALA A 481 20.84 19.85 6.51
C ALA A 481 20.60 21.07 7.42
N GLY A 482 21.57 21.40 8.27
CA GLY A 482 21.52 22.52 9.20
C GLY A 482 20.47 22.30 10.29
N ASN A 483 19.45 23.16 10.31
CA ASN A 483 18.33 23.06 11.26
C ASN A 483 17.19 22.14 10.78
N ARG A 484 17.26 21.60 9.56
CA ARG A 484 16.25 20.69 9.00
C ARG A 484 16.27 19.33 9.71
N PRO A 485 15.12 18.67 9.96
CA PRO A 485 15.12 17.43 10.72
C PRO A 485 15.76 16.26 9.96
N VAL A 486 16.64 15.54 10.68
CA VAL A 486 17.30 14.32 10.24
C VAL A 486 16.89 13.20 11.21
N ILE A 487 16.05 12.28 10.73
CA ILE A 487 15.49 11.17 11.50
C ILE A 487 16.25 9.88 11.17
N LEU A 488 16.96 9.31 12.14
CA LEU A 488 17.61 8.00 12.01
C LEU A 488 16.64 6.88 12.43
N VAL A 489 16.28 5.98 11.53
CA VAL A 489 15.41 4.83 11.81
C VAL A 489 16.26 3.57 11.99
N ASN A 490 16.26 2.96 13.17
CA ASN A 490 17.08 1.78 13.53
C ASN A 490 18.58 1.87 13.18
N PRO A 491 19.30 2.96 13.57
CA PRO A 491 20.71 3.13 13.27
C PRO A 491 21.63 2.20 14.07
N ARG A 492 22.71 1.71 13.43
CA ARG A 492 23.70 0.77 13.99
C ARG A 492 25.10 1.40 14.01
N LEU A 493 25.26 2.42 14.84
CA LEU A 493 26.48 3.25 14.92
C LEU A 493 27.50 2.76 15.97
N LYS A 494 27.40 1.50 16.41
CA LYS A 494 28.41 0.84 17.27
C LYS A 494 29.67 0.53 16.45
N ASP A 495 30.83 0.47 17.10
CA ASP A 495 32.05 -0.01 16.44
C ASP A 495 31.92 -1.49 16.05
N LEU A 496 32.48 -1.86 14.90
CA LEU A 496 32.74 -3.25 14.51
C LEU A 496 34.24 -3.56 14.71
N PRO A 497 34.61 -4.80 15.11
CA PRO A 497 36.00 -5.22 15.09
C PRO A 497 36.54 -5.23 13.65
N GLY A 498 37.82 -4.89 13.48
CA GLY A 498 38.49 -5.00 12.19
C GLY A 498 38.71 -6.46 11.77
N SER A 499 39.10 -6.69 10.52
CA SER A 499 39.40 -8.04 9.99
C SER A 499 40.51 -8.79 10.75
N SER A 500 41.31 -8.06 11.54
CA SER A 500 42.35 -8.57 12.44
C SER A 500 41.86 -8.84 13.87
N GLY A 501 40.56 -8.71 14.15
CA GLY A 501 39.96 -8.75 15.49
C GLY A 501 40.18 -7.48 16.34
N ILE A 502 41.14 -6.63 15.97
CA ILE A 502 41.47 -5.39 16.68
C ILE A 502 40.35 -4.36 16.46
N MET A 503 39.84 -3.75 17.54
CA MET A 503 38.93 -2.61 17.45
C MET A 503 39.69 -1.33 17.05
N GLN A 504 39.16 -0.58 16.07
CA GLN A 504 39.71 0.72 15.68
C GLN A 504 39.31 1.81 16.69
N THR A 505 40.15 2.01 17.72
CA THR A 505 39.93 2.96 18.82
C THR A 505 40.20 4.42 18.44
N MET A 506 40.98 4.70 17.40
CA MET A 506 41.25 6.08 16.96
C MET A 506 39.97 6.78 16.49
N GLY A 507 39.70 7.95 17.07
CA GLY A 507 38.50 8.75 16.81
C GLY A 507 37.20 8.23 17.47
N ARG A 508 37.24 7.05 18.13
CA ARG A 508 36.08 6.35 18.66
C ARG A 508 35.16 7.24 19.52
N ASP A 509 35.73 7.97 20.47
CA ASP A 509 34.94 8.71 21.44
C ASP A 509 34.13 9.82 20.77
N LYS A 510 34.73 10.55 19.82
CA LYS A 510 34.07 11.57 18.98
C LYS A 510 32.96 10.96 18.11
N ARG A 511 33.13 9.73 17.65
CA ARG A 511 32.10 8.99 16.88
C ARG A 511 30.91 8.62 17.76
N LEU A 512 31.17 8.13 18.98
CA LEU A 512 30.12 7.77 19.94
C LEU A 512 29.39 9.02 20.47
N GLU A 513 30.12 10.11 20.74
CA GLU A 513 29.59 11.43 21.09
C GLU A 513 28.67 11.97 19.99
N TYR A 514 29.10 11.95 18.73
CA TYR A 514 28.27 12.35 17.60
C TYR A 514 27.00 11.48 17.47
N ALA A 515 27.13 10.15 17.60
CA ALA A 515 26.00 9.23 17.58
C ALA A 515 25.03 9.42 18.76
N ALA A 516 25.51 9.95 19.90
CA ALA A 516 24.71 10.33 21.06
C ALA A 516 24.01 11.70 20.88
N SER A 517 24.45 12.54 19.93
CA SER A 517 23.82 13.85 19.63
C SER A 517 22.44 13.75 18.94
N PHE A 518 21.95 12.54 18.69
CA PHE A 518 20.60 12.28 18.18
C PHE A 518 19.65 11.89 19.32
N GLU A 519 18.67 12.76 19.59
CA GLU A 519 17.65 12.55 20.60
C GLU A 519 16.76 11.34 20.24
N ASN A 520 16.50 10.46 21.21
CA ASN A 520 15.51 9.41 21.02
C ASN A 520 14.13 10.07 21.03
N CYS A 521 13.40 10.03 19.90
CA CYS A 521 11.98 10.38 19.87
C CYS A 521 11.10 9.14 20.09
N TYR A 522 11.56 7.97 19.63
CA TYR A 522 10.87 6.71 19.85
C TYR A 522 11.85 5.59 20.24
N CYS A 523 11.45 4.76 21.20
CA CYS A 523 12.16 3.53 21.53
C CYS A 523 11.14 2.43 21.84
N PHE A 524 11.30 1.25 21.24
CA PHE A 524 10.59 0.04 21.64
C PHE A 524 11.54 -1.16 21.57
N ARG A 525 11.51 -2.02 22.59
CA ARG A 525 12.30 -3.27 22.61
C ARG A 525 11.62 -4.34 23.46
N LEU A 526 11.50 -5.55 22.91
CA LEU A 526 11.12 -6.74 23.67
C LEU A 526 12.27 -7.20 24.59
N LEU A 527 11.90 -7.63 25.80
CA LEU A 527 12.83 -8.07 26.84
C LEU A 527 12.72 -9.59 27.02
N TYR A 528 13.87 -10.24 27.21
CA TYR A 528 14.04 -11.69 27.30
C TYR A 528 15.07 -12.01 28.38
N TYR A 529 15.19 -13.28 28.80
CA TYR A 529 16.35 -13.72 29.58
C TYR A 529 17.63 -13.67 28.73
N ALA A 530 18.77 -13.43 29.37
CA ALA A 530 20.05 -13.44 28.67
C ALA A 530 20.32 -14.82 28.04
N GLY A 531 20.76 -14.81 26.77
CA GLY A 531 20.98 -16.04 25.99
C GLY A 531 19.72 -16.64 25.35
N THR A 532 18.52 -16.10 25.58
CA THR A 532 17.29 -16.59 24.92
C THR A 532 16.55 -15.51 24.12
N GLN A 533 15.68 -15.96 23.21
CA GLN A 533 14.68 -15.12 22.51
C GLN A 533 13.24 -15.56 22.87
N TYR A 534 13.10 -16.35 23.94
CA TYR A 534 11.83 -16.85 24.46
C TYR A 534 11.99 -17.27 25.93
N PRO A 535 10.97 -17.07 26.80
CA PRO A 535 9.75 -16.29 26.56
C PRO A 535 10.03 -14.78 26.57
N ILE A 536 9.14 -13.99 25.99
CA ILE A 536 9.11 -12.54 26.23
C ILE A 536 8.82 -12.29 27.71
N MET A 537 9.71 -11.62 28.42
CA MET A 537 9.52 -11.21 29.82
C MET A 537 8.81 -9.86 29.96
N GLY A 538 8.83 -9.05 28.91
CA GLY A 538 8.26 -7.71 28.92
C GLY A 538 8.74 -6.86 27.75
N ALA A 539 8.63 -5.54 27.91
CA ALA A 539 9.05 -4.58 26.90
C ALA A 539 9.49 -3.26 27.55
N LEU A 540 10.43 -2.57 26.91
CA LEU A 540 10.77 -1.18 27.18
C LEU A 540 10.19 -0.32 26.06
N ARG A 541 9.40 0.71 26.41
CA ARG A 541 8.81 1.68 25.46
C ARG A 541 9.19 3.11 25.86
N MET A 542 9.30 4.00 24.88
CA MET A 542 9.29 5.45 25.06
C MET A 542 8.74 6.10 23.78
N THR A 543 7.81 7.03 23.95
CA THR A 543 7.14 7.78 22.88
C THR A 543 7.21 9.27 23.25
N TYR A 544 7.92 10.10 22.48
CA TYR A 544 8.07 11.52 22.78
C TYR A 544 6.72 12.26 22.94
N PRO A 545 6.57 13.18 23.91
CA PRO A 545 7.55 13.66 24.90
C PRO A 545 7.54 12.87 26.23
N TYR A 546 6.98 11.66 26.26
CA TYR A 546 6.85 10.87 27.48
C TYR A 546 8.17 10.18 27.88
N ARG A 547 8.25 9.83 29.17
CA ARG A 547 9.35 9.07 29.79
C ARG A 547 9.42 7.64 29.28
N TYR A 548 10.55 6.97 29.54
CA TYR A 548 10.67 5.53 29.35
C TYR A 548 9.74 4.78 30.30
N GLU A 549 8.96 3.85 29.76
CA GLU A 549 8.05 2.96 30.49
C GLU A 549 8.55 1.52 30.36
N LEU A 550 8.76 0.87 31.50
CA LEU A 550 9.17 -0.53 31.58
C LEU A 550 7.94 -1.38 31.89
N PHE A 551 7.61 -2.29 30.97
CA PHE A 551 6.47 -3.19 31.08
C PHE A 551 6.93 -4.61 31.37
N LYS A 552 6.27 -5.27 32.31
CA LYS A 552 6.36 -6.71 32.55
C LYS A 552 5.22 -7.43 31.83
N ARG A 553 5.53 -8.54 31.13
CA ARG A 553 4.51 -9.46 30.62
C ARG A 553 3.89 -10.19 31.83
N VAL A 554 2.57 -10.27 31.84
CA VAL A 554 1.79 -11.07 32.80
C VAL A 554 0.82 -11.91 31.99
N ASP A 555 0.90 -13.23 32.13
CA ASP A 555 -0.06 -14.17 31.57
C ASP A 555 -1.18 -14.41 32.60
N GLU A 556 -2.43 -14.18 32.22
CA GLU A 556 -3.59 -14.38 33.09
C GLU A 556 -4.05 -15.84 33.11
N PRO A 557 -4.72 -16.30 34.19
CA PRO A 557 -5.39 -17.61 34.23
C PRO A 557 -6.44 -17.82 33.11
N SER A 558 -6.87 -16.74 32.45
CA SER A 558 -7.77 -16.74 31.30
C SER A 558 -7.09 -17.13 29.97
N GLY A 559 -5.77 -17.39 29.98
CA GLY A 559 -4.96 -17.60 28.78
C GLY A 559 -4.66 -16.32 27.98
N LYS A 560 -4.99 -15.15 28.52
CA LYS A 560 -4.69 -13.84 27.92
C LYS A 560 -3.36 -13.30 28.47
N GLU A 561 -2.46 -12.91 27.59
CA GLU A 561 -1.28 -12.13 27.97
C GLU A 561 -1.62 -10.64 28.08
N LYS A 562 -0.93 -9.91 28.97
CA LYS A 562 -0.97 -8.44 29.06
C LYS A 562 0.39 -7.88 29.45
N TYR A 563 0.61 -6.60 29.12
CA TYR A 563 1.81 -5.85 29.51
C TYR A 563 1.43 -4.81 30.57
N VAL A 564 2.07 -4.87 31.73
CA VAL A 564 1.80 -4.00 32.89
C VAL A 564 3.03 -3.16 33.19
N VAL A 565 2.88 -1.83 33.32
CA VAL A 565 3.98 -0.94 33.70
C VAL A 565 4.45 -1.28 35.12
N ILE A 566 5.76 -1.51 35.29
CA ILE A 566 6.40 -1.78 36.58
C ILE A 566 7.34 -0.65 37.02
N ALA A 567 7.87 0.16 36.10
CA ALA A 567 8.73 1.30 36.40
C ALA A 567 8.68 2.35 35.28
N THR A 568 9.05 3.59 35.61
CA THR A 568 9.24 4.67 34.62
C THR A 568 10.56 5.40 34.88
N PHE A 569 11.27 5.74 33.80
CA PHE A 569 12.62 6.33 33.86
C PHE A 569 12.68 7.62 33.02
N PRO A 570 13.32 8.70 33.51
CA PRO A 570 13.41 9.96 32.75
C PRO A 570 14.29 9.82 31.51
N GLU A 571 15.31 8.97 31.59
CA GLU A 571 16.28 8.65 30.53
C GLU A 571 16.25 7.14 30.24
N LYS A 572 17.02 6.69 29.25
CA LYS A 572 17.06 5.29 28.82
C LYS A 572 17.70 4.42 29.93
N PRO A 573 16.95 3.51 30.58
CA PRO A 573 17.46 2.78 31.74
C PRO A 573 18.59 1.81 31.37
N THR A 574 19.50 1.62 32.33
CA THR A 574 20.56 0.62 32.28
C THR A 574 20.02 -0.81 32.43
N GLY A 575 20.84 -1.81 32.12
CA GLY A 575 20.48 -3.22 32.32
C GLY A 575 20.17 -3.54 33.79
N ASP A 576 20.94 -2.98 34.72
CA ASP A 576 20.78 -3.21 36.15
C ASP A 576 19.51 -2.52 36.70
N GLU A 577 19.18 -1.31 36.26
CA GLU A 577 17.91 -0.65 36.60
C GLU A 577 16.68 -1.41 36.10
N ILE A 578 16.77 -2.05 34.92
CA ILE A 578 15.73 -2.96 34.42
C ILE A 578 15.65 -4.20 35.31
N ASN A 579 16.78 -4.82 35.66
CA ASN A 579 16.84 -6.02 36.50
C ASN A 579 16.27 -5.78 37.90
N ASP A 580 16.65 -4.70 38.57
CA ASP A 580 16.16 -4.38 39.92
C ASP A 580 14.65 -4.05 39.92
N ALA A 581 14.15 -3.38 38.88
CA ALA A 581 12.71 -3.16 38.69
C ALA A 581 11.94 -4.47 38.48
N PHE A 582 12.49 -5.43 37.71
CA PHE A 582 11.88 -6.76 37.54
C PHE A 582 11.92 -7.61 38.83
N GLN A 583 12.92 -7.38 39.69
CA GLN A 583 13.10 -8.03 41.00
C GLN A 583 12.32 -7.33 42.14
N GLY A 584 11.75 -6.15 41.91
CA GLY A 584 11.00 -5.39 42.92
C GLY A 584 11.86 -4.77 44.01
N LYS A 585 13.17 -4.58 43.78
CA LYS A 585 14.08 -3.97 44.76
C LYS A 585 13.86 -2.45 44.83
N PRO A 586 13.87 -1.85 46.03
CA PRO A 586 13.88 -0.40 46.16
C PRO A 586 15.19 0.18 45.63
N ARG A 587 15.13 1.40 45.09
CA ARG A 587 16.28 2.12 44.49
C ARG A 587 17.29 2.57 45.55
N ASN A 588 18.10 1.65 46.06
CA ASN A 588 19.19 1.96 46.97
C ASN A 588 20.25 2.83 46.26
N LYS A 589 20.36 4.10 46.66
CA LYS A 589 21.38 5.04 46.18
C LYS A 589 22.74 4.82 46.85
N GLU A 590 23.22 3.59 46.95
CA GLU A 590 24.59 3.33 47.41
C GLU A 590 25.19 2.09 46.75
N LYS A 591 26.52 2.12 46.56
CA LYS A 591 27.25 1.24 45.65
C LYS A 591 27.39 -0.19 46.19
N THR A 592 27.56 -1.17 45.30
CA THR A 592 28.85 -1.90 45.15
C THR A 592 28.87 -2.67 43.82
N THR A 593 30.04 -2.79 43.20
CA THR A 593 30.27 -3.57 41.98
C THR A 593 30.35 -5.07 42.27
N SER A 594 29.26 -5.80 42.03
CA SER A 594 29.23 -7.27 41.99
C SER A 594 28.08 -7.72 41.08
N GLY A 595 28.32 -7.79 39.77
CA GLY A 595 27.29 -8.08 38.77
C GLY A 595 27.17 -9.57 38.41
N LEU A 596 26.14 -9.92 37.63
CA LEU A 596 26.16 -11.14 36.81
C LEU A 596 25.20 -11.10 35.59
N TRP A 597 25.15 -9.99 34.84
CA TRP A 597 24.44 -9.91 33.55
C TRP A 597 25.35 -9.29 32.48
N TYR A 598 26.01 -10.14 31.68
CA TYR A 598 26.91 -9.68 30.63
C TYR A 598 26.16 -9.21 29.37
N LEU A 599 26.64 -8.12 28.79
CA LEU A 599 26.37 -7.77 27.38
C LEU A 599 26.96 -8.85 26.49
N TYR A 600 26.19 -9.35 25.50
CA TYR A 600 26.73 -10.23 24.47
C TYR A 600 27.61 -9.43 23.50
N GLY A 601 28.90 -9.40 23.80
CA GLY A 601 30.01 -9.10 22.91
C GLY A 601 31.18 -9.98 23.31
N VAL A 602 31.68 -10.81 22.40
CA VAL A 602 32.74 -11.78 22.72
C VAL A 602 34.09 -11.07 22.77
N GLU A 603 34.62 -10.87 23.98
CA GLU A 603 36.04 -10.62 24.20
C GLU A 603 36.63 -11.84 24.92
N VAL A 604 37.56 -12.54 24.27
CA VAL A 604 38.27 -13.68 24.86
C VAL A 604 39.31 -13.14 25.85
N ARG A 605 39.20 -13.54 27.12
CA ARG A 605 40.26 -13.30 28.11
C ARG A 605 40.94 -14.60 28.48
N PHE A 606 42.23 -14.69 28.10
CA PHE A 606 43.17 -15.64 28.66
C PHE A 606 43.57 -15.23 30.09
N GLY A 607 43.97 -16.21 30.89
CA GLY A 607 44.40 -16.04 32.28
C GLY A 607 43.98 -17.25 33.11
N THR A 608 44.88 -18.05 33.66
CA THR A 608 46.36 -18.01 33.64
C THR A 608 46.93 -19.41 33.57
#